data_AF-A0A7K5Q7W0-F1
#
_entry.id   AF-A0A7K5Q7W0-F1
#
_cell.length_a   1.000
_cell.length_b   1.000
_cell.length_c   1.000
_cell.angle_alpha   90.00
_cell.angle_beta   90.00
_cell.angle_gamma   90.00
#
_symmetry.space_group_name_H-M   'P 1'
#
loop_
_entity.id
_entity.type
_entity.pdbx_description
1 polymer ?
#
loop_
_entity_poly.entity_id
_entity_poly.type
_entity_poly.pdbx_seq_one_letter_code
_entity_poly.pdbx_strand_id
1 'polypeptide(L)'
;APLLPRAGPGYRLMLRAGWSGGGLGREGTGRRLPVPTELKQDRAGLGWGPAPRPRITHFGPGDAAAVAGPRRRREASTERARARFRSQAEERAWEIRLREYMERWDPPEPPKR
;
A
#
# COMPACT_ATOMS: atom_id res chain seq x y z
N ALA A 1 29.22 -10.27 -4.11
CA ALA A 1 28.87 -11.36 -5.04
C ALA A 1 28.48 -10.77 -6.40
N PRO A 2 28.79 -11.41 -7.54
CA PRO A 2 28.33 -10.93 -8.83
C PRO A 2 26.79 -10.97 -8.88
N LEU A 3 26.18 -9.86 -9.29
CA LEU A 3 24.71 -9.70 -9.31
C LEU A 3 24.05 -10.36 -10.51
N LEU A 4 24.82 -10.60 -11.56
CA LEU A 4 24.37 -11.35 -12.70
C LEU A 4 24.64 -12.84 -12.44
N PRO A 5 23.65 -13.71 -12.70
CA PRO A 5 23.87 -15.15 -12.70
C PRO A 5 25.03 -15.49 -13.63
N ARG A 6 26.09 -16.14 -13.12
CA ARG A 6 27.29 -16.49 -13.89
C ARG A 6 27.00 -17.35 -15.13
N ALA A 7 25.88 -18.07 -15.14
CA ALA A 7 25.44 -18.88 -16.27
C ALA A 7 24.47 -18.16 -17.23
N GLY A 8 24.06 -16.93 -16.91
CA GLY A 8 23.06 -16.20 -17.68
C GLY A 8 23.56 -15.70 -19.04
N PRO A 9 22.68 -15.54 -20.05
CA PRO A 9 23.05 -14.98 -21.36
C PRO A 9 23.71 -13.61 -21.25
N GLY A 10 23.19 -12.73 -20.39
CA GLY A 10 23.75 -11.39 -20.17
C GLY A 10 25.18 -11.41 -19.64
N TYR A 11 25.48 -12.30 -18.69
CA TYR A 11 26.84 -12.45 -18.16
C TYR A 11 27.83 -12.89 -19.26
N ARG A 12 27.43 -13.85 -20.10
CA ARG A 12 28.24 -14.33 -21.24
C ARG A 12 28.46 -13.25 -22.28
N LEU A 13 27.44 -12.43 -22.57
CA LEU A 13 27.55 -11.30 -23.49
C LEU A 13 28.54 -10.25 -22.97
N MET A 14 28.48 -9.92 -21.67
CA MET A 14 29.41 -8.97 -21.07
C MET A 14 30.86 -9.46 -21.14
N LEU A 15 31.13 -10.72 -20.83
CA LEU A 15 32.47 -11.30 -20.95
C LEU A 15 33.00 -11.22 -22.40
N ARG A 16 32.16 -11.53 -23.39
CA ARG A 16 32.51 -11.42 -24.82
C ARG A 16 32.80 -9.98 -25.25
N ALA A 17 32.16 -8.99 -24.61
CA ALA A 17 32.42 -7.58 -24.81
C ALA A 17 33.66 -7.05 -24.06
N GLY A 18 34.44 -7.92 -23.42
CA GLY A 18 35.69 -7.55 -22.73
C GLY A 18 35.52 -7.11 -21.27
N TRP A 19 34.33 -7.28 -20.67
CA TRP A 19 34.14 -7.00 -19.25
C TRP A 19 34.75 -8.10 -18.37
N SER A 20 35.47 -7.70 -17.32
CA SER A 20 36.24 -8.62 -16.45
C SER A 20 35.65 -8.84 -15.05
N GLY A 21 34.41 -8.39 -14.79
CA GLY A 21 33.73 -8.58 -13.50
C GLY A 21 33.76 -7.38 -12.55
N GLY A 22 34.34 -6.25 -12.96
CA GLY A 22 34.42 -5.01 -12.19
C GLY A 22 33.30 -4.01 -12.49
N GLY A 23 33.56 -2.74 -12.19
CA GLY A 23 32.70 -1.64 -12.65
C GLY A 23 32.74 -1.51 -14.17
N LEU A 24 31.71 -0.89 -14.75
CA LEU A 24 31.71 -0.53 -16.17
C LEU A 24 32.50 0.75 -16.42
N GLY A 25 32.77 1.04 -17.70
CA GLY A 25 33.54 2.21 -18.13
C GLY A 25 35.00 1.88 -18.45
N ARG A 26 35.70 2.80 -19.13
CA ARG A 26 37.04 2.58 -19.67
C ARG A 26 38.05 2.12 -18.62
N GLU A 27 38.01 2.74 -17.45
CA GLU A 27 38.89 2.45 -16.31
C GLU A 27 38.25 1.47 -15.29
N GLY A 28 37.06 0.92 -15.59
CA GLY A 28 36.35 0.01 -14.69
C GLY A 28 35.87 0.64 -13.36
N THR A 29 35.77 1.96 -13.31
CA THR A 29 35.40 2.75 -12.11
C THR A 29 33.89 2.89 -11.89
N GLY A 30 33.08 2.39 -12.82
CA GLY A 30 31.62 2.41 -12.69
C GLY A 30 31.11 1.63 -11.48
N ARG A 31 29.87 1.90 -11.10
CA ARG A 31 29.23 1.22 -9.95
C ARG A 31 29.12 -0.28 -10.22
N ARG A 32 29.53 -1.08 -9.23
CA ARG A 32 29.48 -2.55 -9.29
C ARG A 32 28.11 -3.11 -8.92
N LEU A 33 27.36 -2.38 -8.08
CA LEU A 33 26.05 -2.77 -7.60
C LEU A 33 24.98 -1.78 -8.10
N PRO A 34 23.71 -2.19 -8.24
CA PRO A 34 22.65 -1.34 -8.73
C PRO A 34 22.36 -0.24 -7.71
N VAL A 35 21.63 0.80 -8.11
CA VAL A 35 21.13 1.78 -7.12
C VAL A 35 20.08 1.09 -6.26
N PRO A 36 20.21 1.05 -4.92
CA PRO A 36 19.12 0.62 -4.07
C PRO A 36 18.01 1.66 -4.12
N THR A 37 16.76 1.20 -4.14
CA THR A 37 15.56 2.02 -4.32
C THR A 37 14.60 1.82 -3.14
N GLU A 38 13.74 2.79 -2.92
CA GLU A 38 12.68 2.71 -1.91
C GLU A 38 11.33 2.56 -2.61
N LEU A 39 10.65 1.43 -2.39
CA LEU A 39 9.30 1.24 -2.92
C LEU A 39 8.28 1.80 -1.94
N LYS A 40 7.59 2.87 -2.35
CA LYS A 40 6.48 3.45 -1.60
C LYS A 40 5.22 2.61 -1.78
N GLN A 41 4.78 1.95 -0.71
CA GLN A 41 3.64 1.03 -0.73
C GLN A 41 2.36 1.61 -0.08
N ASP A 42 2.49 2.66 0.71
CA ASP A 42 1.37 3.27 1.44
C ASP A 42 0.90 4.60 0.78
N ARG A 43 -0.20 5.17 1.31
CA ARG A 43 -0.83 6.40 0.79
C ARG A 43 -0.50 7.69 1.56
N ALA A 44 0.37 7.65 2.56
CA ALA A 44 0.82 8.85 3.26
C ALA A 44 1.70 9.72 2.35
N GLY A 45 1.80 11.01 2.70
CA GLY A 45 2.71 11.95 2.04
C GLY A 45 4.17 11.49 2.13
N LEU A 46 5.00 11.94 1.20
CA LEU A 46 6.44 11.74 1.27
C LEU A 46 7.00 12.44 2.51
N GLY A 47 8.00 11.83 3.16
CA GLY A 47 8.57 12.34 4.42
C GLY A 47 7.70 12.13 5.66
N TRP A 48 6.50 11.55 5.52
CA TRP A 48 5.66 11.19 6.66
C TRP A 48 5.95 9.77 7.17
N GLY A 49 6.21 9.66 8.47
CA GLY A 49 6.49 8.38 9.13
C GLY A 49 7.97 7.98 9.08
N PRO A 50 8.31 6.76 9.54
CA PRO A 50 9.67 6.28 9.52
C PRO A 50 10.19 6.15 8.08
N ALA A 51 11.44 6.57 7.86
CA ALA A 51 12.09 6.44 6.56
C ALA A 51 12.12 4.96 6.12
N PRO A 52 11.66 4.65 4.89
CA PRO A 52 11.73 3.29 4.39
C PRO A 52 13.21 2.88 4.21
N ARG A 53 13.49 1.59 4.33
CA ARG A 53 14.85 1.07 4.11
C ARG A 53 15.07 0.87 2.60
N PRO A 54 16.07 1.51 1.98
CA PRO A 54 16.37 1.31 0.56
C PRO A 54 16.87 -0.12 0.31
N ARG A 55 16.35 -0.78 -0.72
CA ARG A 55 16.71 -2.15 -1.09
C ARG A 55 16.87 -2.26 -2.60
N ILE A 56 17.66 -3.21 -3.07
CA ILE A 56 17.69 -3.52 -4.51
C ILE A 56 16.34 -4.16 -4.84
N THR A 57 15.39 -3.39 -5.39
CA THR A 57 14.10 -3.92 -5.81
C THR A 57 14.24 -4.49 -7.22
N HIS A 58 14.34 -5.81 -7.30
CA HIS A 58 14.14 -6.54 -8.55
C HIS A 58 12.90 -7.40 -8.35
N PHE A 59 11.82 -7.05 -9.04
CA PHE A 59 10.58 -7.83 -9.00
C PHE A 59 10.49 -8.68 -10.25
N GLY A 60 9.98 -9.90 -10.10
CA GLY A 60 9.66 -10.72 -11.25
C GLY A 60 8.59 -10.03 -12.12
N PRO A 61 8.55 -10.32 -13.42
CA PRO A 61 7.42 -9.91 -14.25
C PRO A 61 6.11 -10.39 -13.63
N GLY A 62 5.15 -9.47 -13.43
CA GLY A 62 3.83 -9.81 -12.88
C GLY A 62 3.77 -10.09 -11.37
N ASP A 63 4.84 -9.83 -10.61
CA ASP A 63 4.83 -10.02 -9.15
C ASP A 63 3.95 -8.95 -8.46
N ALA A 64 2.66 -9.26 -8.32
CA ALA A 64 1.71 -8.39 -7.63
C ALA A 64 1.96 -8.30 -6.12
N ALA A 65 2.59 -9.32 -5.52
CA ALA A 65 2.88 -9.35 -4.08
C ALA A 65 3.99 -8.35 -3.73
N ALA A 66 5.00 -8.24 -4.59
CA ALA A 66 6.07 -7.25 -4.46
C ALA A 66 5.59 -5.80 -4.37
N VAL A 67 4.50 -5.47 -5.07
CA VAL A 67 3.92 -4.12 -5.13
C VAL A 67 2.70 -3.95 -4.22
N ALA A 68 2.27 -5.00 -3.52
CA ALA A 68 1.09 -4.95 -2.67
C ALA A 68 1.31 -3.99 -1.50
N GLY A 69 0.38 -3.03 -1.36
CA GLY A 69 0.37 -2.13 -0.21
C GLY A 69 0.04 -2.87 1.10
N PRO A 70 0.38 -2.28 2.27
CA PRO A 70 0.00 -2.85 3.55
C PRO A 70 -1.52 -3.05 3.59
N ARG A 71 -1.95 -4.25 4.02
CA ARG A 71 -3.36 -4.58 4.22
C ARG A 71 -3.94 -3.59 5.23
N ARG A 72 -4.64 -2.56 4.76
CA ARG A 72 -5.49 -1.75 5.61
C ARG A 72 -6.49 -2.70 6.27
N ARG A 73 -6.68 -2.58 7.59
CA ARG A 73 -7.72 -3.28 8.33
C ARG A 73 -9.09 -2.83 7.80
N ARG A 74 -9.54 -3.44 6.70
CA ARG A 74 -10.80 -3.10 6.01
C ARG A 74 -11.99 -3.29 6.95
N GLU A 75 -11.90 -4.24 7.87
CA GLU A 75 -12.90 -4.57 8.88
C GLU A 75 -13.36 -3.34 9.70
N ALA A 76 -12.42 -2.52 10.17
CA ALA A 76 -12.75 -1.32 10.95
C ALA A 76 -13.48 -0.26 10.11
N SER A 77 -13.22 -0.20 8.81
CA SER A 77 -13.91 0.73 7.90
C SER A 77 -15.32 0.26 7.56
N THR A 78 -15.52 -1.04 7.37
CA THR A 78 -16.83 -1.64 7.10
C THR A 78 -17.73 -1.62 8.32
N GLU A 79 -17.19 -1.87 9.52
CA GLU A 79 -17.95 -1.81 10.77
C GLU A 79 -18.37 -0.38 11.10
N ARG A 80 -17.47 0.60 10.93
CA ARG A 80 -17.81 2.03 11.07
C ARG A 80 -18.86 2.47 10.06
N ALA A 81 -18.77 2.01 8.80
CA ALA A 81 -19.79 2.30 7.80
C ALA A 81 -21.15 1.70 8.20
N ARG A 82 -21.18 0.42 8.61
CA ARG A 82 -22.41 -0.26 9.07
C ARG A 82 -23.01 0.40 10.31
N ALA A 83 -22.19 0.81 11.27
CA ALA A 83 -22.64 1.52 12.46
C ALA A 83 -23.30 2.86 12.11
N ARG A 84 -22.71 3.63 11.17
CA ARG A 84 -23.30 4.87 10.66
C ARG A 84 -24.65 4.65 9.95
N PHE A 85 -24.78 3.58 9.18
CA PHE A 85 -26.06 3.25 8.54
C PHE A 85 -27.13 2.86 9.55
N ARG A 86 -26.76 2.11 10.60
CA ARG A 86 -27.69 1.77 11.70
C ARG A 86 -28.16 3.02 12.46
N SER A 87 -27.23 3.90 12.84
CA SER A 87 -27.60 5.14 13.54
C SER A 87 -28.52 6.03 12.69
N GLN A 88 -28.25 6.15 11.38
CA GLN A 88 -29.13 6.91 10.48
C GLN A 88 -30.53 6.28 10.33
N ALA A 89 -30.62 4.95 10.32
CA ALA A 89 -31.91 4.27 10.28
C ALA A 89 -32.70 4.46 11.58
N GLU A 90 -32.02 4.43 12.73
CA GLU A 90 -32.61 4.70 14.04
C GLU A 90 -33.07 6.16 14.18
N GLU A 91 -32.28 7.12 13.70
CA GLU A 91 -32.64 8.53 13.64
C GLU A 91 -33.89 8.76 12.78
N ARG A 92 -33.96 8.14 11.59
CA ARG A 92 -35.15 8.21 10.72
C ARG A 92 -36.37 7.57 11.36
N ALA A 93 -36.21 6.41 11.99
CA ALA A 93 -37.31 5.73 12.68
C ALA A 93 -37.80 6.52 13.91
N TRP A 94 -36.91 7.27 14.55
CA TRP A 94 -37.29 8.20 15.62
C TRP A 94 -38.03 9.41 15.07
N GLU A 95 -37.57 10.01 13.97
CA GLU A 95 -38.23 11.14 13.30
C GLU A 95 -39.67 10.79 12.89
N ILE A 96 -39.88 9.60 12.30
CA ILE A 96 -41.20 9.11 11.90
C ILE A 96 -42.11 8.95 13.13
N ARG A 97 -41.62 8.31 14.20
CA ARG A 97 -42.39 8.12 15.44
C ARG A 97 -42.71 9.44 16.13
N LEU A 98 -41.77 10.39 16.12
CA LEU A 98 -41.99 11.73 16.67
C LEU A 98 -43.07 12.48 15.89
N ARG A 99 -43.10 12.35 14.57
CA ARG A 99 -44.13 12.95 13.72
C ARG A 99 -45.51 12.37 14.01
N GLU A 100 -45.62 11.04 14.08
CA GLU A 100 -46.86 10.35 14.45
C GLU A 100 -47.32 10.71 15.87
N TYR A 101 -46.37 10.90 16.79
CA TYR A 101 -46.64 11.42 18.13
C TYR A 101 -47.21 12.84 18.12
N MET A 102 -46.62 13.77 17.37
CA MET A 102 -47.11 15.16 17.28
C MET A 102 -48.56 15.22 16.78
N GLU A 103 -49.03 14.18 16.09
CA GLU A 103 -50.43 14.02 15.66
C GLU A 103 -51.34 13.36 16.75
N ARG A 104 -50.78 12.64 17.74
CA ARG A 104 -51.54 11.73 18.66
C ARG A 104 -51.35 11.92 20.18
N TRP A 105 -50.39 12.73 20.67
CA TRP A 105 -50.21 13.16 22.08
C TRP A 105 -49.73 12.11 23.14
N ASP A 106 -48.71 11.28 22.86
CA ASP A 106 -47.78 10.71 23.90
C ASP A 106 -46.29 10.52 23.43
N PRO A 107 -45.25 11.20 24.02
CA PRO A 107 -43.92 11.31 23.40
C PRO A 107 -43.04 10.06 23.48
N PRO A 108 -42.36 9.66 22.38
CA PRO A 108 -41.45 8.52 22.38
C PRO A 108 -40.06 8.86 22.96
N GLU A 109 -39.41 7.87 23.57
CA GLU A 109 -38.02 8.01 24.03
C GLU A 109 -37.03 8.20 22.86
N PRO A 110 -36.04 9.10 22.98
CA PRO A 110 -35.04 9.32 21.95
C PRO A 110 -34.02 8.18 21.85
N PRO A 111 -33.38 7.99 20.68
CA PRO A 111 -32.33 7.00 20.52
C PRO A 111 -31.14 7.31 21.45
N LYS A 112 -30.61 6.26 22.09
CA LYS A 112 -29.44 6.34 22.97
C LYS A 112 -28.17 6.53 22.12
N ARG A 113 -27.37 7.54 22.44
CA ARG A 113 -26.13 7.89 21.74
C ARG A 113 -24.94 7.03 22.18
#